data_AF-A0A5E6ZNG0-F1
#
_entry.id   AF-A0A5E6ZNG0-F1
#
_cell.length_a   1.000
_cell.length_b   1.000
_cell.length_c   1.000
_cell.angle_alpha   90.00
_cell.angle_beta   90.00
_cell.angle_gamma   90.00
#
_symmetry.space_group_name_H-M   'P 1'
#
loop_
_entity.id
_entity.type
_entity.pdbx_description
1 polymer ?
#
loop_
_entity_poly.entity_id
_entity_poly.type
_entity_poly.pdbx_seq_one_letter_code
_entity_poly.pdbx_strand_id
1 'polypeptide(L)'
;MVRSHPEFAGALVVDAILYNRAPFSQPFPLLELRFADLNGKMIASRRFKPGEYLSGDLAKAEMPPQTPIHIALDILDPGPKAVNYSLSFHSPE
;
A
#
# COMPACT_ATOMS: atom_id res chain seq x y z
N MET A 1 -6.55 8.25 7.62
CA MET A 1 -7.83 8.93 7.35
C MET A 1 -8.06 8.78 5.86
N VAL A 2 -9.04 7.97 5.43
CA VAL A 2 -9.28 7.70 3.98
C VAL A 2 -9.99 8.92 3.39
N ARG A 3 -9.42 9.52 2.33
CA ARG A 3 -10.03 10.62 1.59
C ARG A 3 -10.33 10.17 0.16
N SER A 4 -11.52 10.51 -0.34
CA SER A 4 -11.90 10.28 -1.75
C SER A 4 -11.13 11.23 -2.67
N HIS A 5 -10.55 10.71 -3.75
CA HIS A 5 -9.74 11.50 -4.68
C HIS A 5 -10.66 12.31 -5.63
N PRO A 6 -10.48 13.63 -5.78
CA PRO A 6 -11.41 14.48 -6.54
C PRO A 6 -11.24 14.43 -8.06
N GLU A 7 -10.20 13.77 -8.59
CA GLU A 7 -9.91 13.76 -10.03
C GLU A 7 -10.28 12.45 -10.76
N PHE A 8 -10.61 11.37 -10.05
CA PHE A 8 -10.97 10.09 -10.67
C PHE A 8 -12.15 9.43 -9.94
N ALA A 9 -13.31 9.39 -10.61
CA ALA A 9 -14.45 8.60 -10.15
C ALA A 9 -14.05 7.12 -10.10
N GLY A 10 -14.01 6.53 -8.89
CA GLY A 10 -13.71 5.12 -8.70
C GLY A 10 -12.24 4.77 -8.44
N ALA A 11 -11.44 5.69 -7.88
CA ALA A 11 -10.14 5.36 -7.29
C ALA A 11 -10.10 5.76 -5.82
N LEU A 12 -9.64 4.84 -4.97
CA LEU A 12 -9.35 5.11 -3.56
C LEU A 12 -7.83 5.34 -3.44
N VAL A 13 -7.42 6.29 -2.61
CA VAL A 13 -6.01 6.48 -2.25
C VAL A 13 -5.84 6.09 -0.81
N VAL A 14 -4.93 5.16 -0.55
CA VAL A 14 -4.57 4.74 0.80
C VAL A 14 -3.24 5.36 1.16
N ASP A 15 -3.28 6.36 2.04
CA ASP A 15 -2.09 6.91 2.68
C ASP A 15 -1.68 6.02 3.86
N ALA A 16 -0.44 5.57 3.85
CA ALA A 16 0.14 4.80 4.95
C ALA A 16 1.57 5.26 5.28
N ILE A 17 2.03 4.88 6.47
CA ILE A 17 3.41 5.12 6.89
C ILE A 17 4.09 3.76 7.04
N LEU A 18 5.15 3.56 6.27
CA LEU A 18 6.03 2.41 6.38
C LEU A 18 7.18 2.75 7.33
N TYR A 19 7.44 1.90 8.31
CA TYR A 19 8.47 2.14 9.32
C TYR A 19 9.36 0.93 9.52
N ASN A 20 10.65 1.07 9.17
CA ASN A 20 11.65 0.04 9.36
C ASN A 20 12.08 0.04 10.83
N ARG A 21 11.66 -1.01 11.56
CA ARG A 21 11.98 -1.19 12.98
C ARG A 21 13.35 -1.83 13.22
N ALA A 22 14.03 -2.31 12.18
CA ALA A 22 15.38 -2.83 12.30
C ALA A 22 16.39 -1.70 12.55
N PRO A 23 17.55 -2.01 13.15
CA PRO A 23 18.65 -1.06 13.30
C PRO A 23 19.50 -0.91 12.01
N PHE A 24 19.12 -1.57 10.91
CA PHE A 24 19.83 -1.55 9.63
C PHE A 24 18.87 -1.32 8.46
N SER A 25 19.41 -0.88 7.32
CA SER A 25 18.65 -0.68 6.09
C SER A 25 18.08 -2.00 5.57
N GLN A 26 16.83 -1.96 5.09
CA GLN A 26 16.17 -3.13 4.51
C GLN A 26 15.71 -2.79 3.10
N PRO A 27 15.60 -3.77 2.19
CA PRO A 27 14.98 -3.50 0.90
C PRO A 27 13.49 -3.20 1.10
N PHE A 28 12.94 -2.34 0.24
CA PHE A 28 11.51 -2.02 0.28
C PHE A 28 10.67 -3.26 -0.04
N PRO A 29 9.65 -3.60 0.77
CA PRO A 29 8.87 -4.81 0.60
C PRO A 29 7.93 -4.71 -0.61
N LEU A 30 7.48 -5.85 -1.11
CA LEU A 30 6.27 -5.89 -1.92
C LEU A 30 5.08 -5.71 -0.98
N LEU A 31 4.13 -4.87 -1.39
CA LEU A 31 2.89 -4.66 -0.63
C LEU A 31 1.76 -5.40 -1.32
N GLU A 32 0.94 -6.11 -0.56
CA GLU A 32 -0.27 -6.75 -1.07
C GLU A 32 -1.48 -6.20 -0.32
N LEU A 33 -2.35 -5.51 -1.03
CA LEU A 33 -3.61 -5.03 -0.51
C LEU A 33 -4.73 -5.97 -0.98
N ARG A 34 -5.52 -6.47 -0.03
CA ARG A 34 -6.63 -7.39 -0.27
C ARG A 34 -7.92 -6.75 0.21
N PHE A 35 -8.96 -6.85 -0.61
CA PHE A 35 -10.31 -6.41 -0.29
C PHE A 35 -11.20 -7.61 -0.04
N ALA A 36 -12.04 -7.50 0.98
CA ALA A 36 -13.02 -8.53 1.31
C ALA A 36 -14.40 -7.93 1.55
N ASP A 37 -15.42 -8.74 1.28
CA ASP A 37 -16.80 -8.41 1.66
C ASP A 37 -17.02 -8.55 3.18
N LEU A 38 -18.24 -8.26 3.64
CA LEU A 38 -18.64 -8.39 5.04
C LEU A 38 -18.55 -9.83 5.57
N ASN A 39 -18.55 -10.82 4.70
CA ASN A 39 -18.42 -12.25 5.04
C ASN A 39 -16.96 -12.72 4.98
N GLY A 40 -16.00 -11.81 4.74
CA GLY A 40 -14.58 -12.14 4.61
C GLY A 40 -14.20 -12.74 3.25
N LYS A 41 -15.11 -12.78 2.27
CA LYS A 41 -14.81 -13.29 0.94
C LYS A 41 -13.98 -12.26 0.17
N MET A 42 -12.82 -12.69 -0.31
CA MET A 42 -11.94 -11.83 -1.12
C MET A 42 -12.66 -11.39 -2.40
N ILE A 43 -12.72 -10.08 -2.60
CA ILE A 43 -13.29 -9.44 -3.79
C ILE A 43 -12.18 -9.12 -4.80
N ALA A 44 -11.08 -8.57 -4.32
CA ALA A 44 -9.96 -8.15 -5.15
C ALA A 44 -8.65 -8.18 -4.35
N SER A 45 -7.53 -8.29 -5.05
CA SER A 45 -6.20 -8.11 -4.48
C SER A 45 -5.28 -7.44 -5.48
N ARG A 46 -4.43 -6.53 -4.99
CA ARG A 46 -3.40 -5.88 -5.80
C ARG A 46 -2.06 -5.95 -5.08
N ARG A 47 -1.02 -6.29 -5.84
CA ARG A 47 0.37 -6.19 -5.38
C ARG A 47 1.00 -4.92 -5.93
N PHE A 48 1.86 -4.31 -5.12
CA PHE A 48 2.59 -3.09 -5.45
C PHE A 48 4.07 -3.34 -5.27
N LYS A 49 4.82 -3.02 -6.32
CA LYS A 49 6.28 -2.92 -6.26
C LYS A 49 6.70 -1.60 -5.62
N PRO A 50 7.92 -1.50 -5.06
CA PRO A 50 8.44 -0.26 -4.48
C PRO A 50 8.23 0.97 -5.37
N GLY A 51 8.45 0.86 -6.68
CA GLY A 51 8.23 1.97 -7.63
C GLY A 51 6.77 2.37 -7.86
N GLU A 52 5.79 1.60 -7.39
CA GLU A 52 4.36 1.93 -7.50
C GLU A 52 3.82 2.68 -6.27
N TYR A 53 4.54 2.65 -5.14
CA TYR A 53 4.09 3.28 -3.90
C TYR A 53 5.10 4.27 -3.30
N LEU A 54 6.32 4.30 -3.83
CA LEU A 54 7.34 5.29 -3.52
C LEU A 54 7.42 6.31 -4.64
N SER A 55 7.50 7.57 -4.25
CA SER A 55 7.71 8.67 -5.20
C SER A 55 9.19 9.03 -5.33
N GLY A 56 9.61 9.37 -6.55
CA GLY A 56 10.95 9.90 -6.83
C GLY A 56 12.08 8.91 -6.57
N ASP A 57 13.20 9.42 -6.06
CA ASP A 57 14.45 8.66 -5.91
C ASP A 57 14.41 7.57 -4.84
N LEU A 58 13.41 7.59 -3.94
CA LEU A 58 13.22 6.57 -2.91
C LEU A 58 12.94 5.18 -3.50
N ALA A 59 12.36 5.10 -4.70
CA ALA A 59 12.10 3.84 -5.37
C ALA A 59 13.38 3.05 -5.74
N LYS A 60 14.54 3.72 -5.75
CA LYS A 60 15.85 3.13 -6.06
C LYS A 60 16.76 3.00 -4.82
N ALA A 61 16.30 3.49 -3.68
CA ALA A 61 17.05 3.46 -2.43
C ALA A 61 16.67 2.25 -1.58
N GLU A 62 17.44 1.99 -0.53
CA GLU A 62 17.02 1.08 0.54
C GLU A 62 16.17 1.81 1.58
N MET A 63 15.38 1.06 2.33
CA MET A 63 14.54 1.56 3.40
C MET A 63 15.38 1.86 4.66
N PRO A 64 15.59 3.14 5.03
CA PRO A 64 16.44 3.52 6.17
C PRO A 64 15.88 3.03 7.51
N PRO A 65 16.75 2.69 8.49
CA PRO A 65 16.32 2.29 9.82
C PRO A 65 15.66 3.46 10.58
N GLN A 66 14.67 3.12 11.42
CA GLN A 66 13.98 4.06 12.33
C GLN A 66 13.45 5.34 11.65
N THR A 67 13.14 5.27 10.35
CA THR A 67 12.68 6.41 9.57
C THR A 67 11.27 6.12 9.04
N PRO A 68 10.26 6.96 9.36
CA PRO A 68 8.93 6.83 8.79
C PRO A 68 8.92 7.28 7.33
N ILE A 69 8.34 6.47 6.46
CA ILE A 69 8.25 6.72 5.02
C ILE A 69 6.78 6.79 4.64
N HIS A 70 6.36 7.92 4.11
CA HIS A 70 5.00 8.09 3.59
C HIS A 70 4.88 7.37 2.26
N ILE A 71 3.85 6.54 2.14
CA ILE A 71 3.51 5.83 0.92
C ILE A 71 2.05 6.10 0.57
N ALA A 72 1.78 6.13 -0.73
CA ALA A 72 0.42 6.23 -1.27
C ALA A 72 0.17 5.02 -2.16
N LEU A 73 -0.99 4.38 -1.99
CA LEU A 73 -1.42 3.26 -2.82
C LEU A 73 -2.65 3.66 -3.61
N ASP A 74 -2.51 3.70 -4.93
CA ASP A 74 -3.60 3.94 -5.85
C ASP A 74 -4.33 2.63 -6.17
N ILE A 75 -5.60 2.57 -5.78
CA ILE A 75 -6.44 1.38 -5.94
C ILE A 75 -7.69 1.74 -6.71
N LEU A 76 -8.09 0.85 -7.62
CA LEU A 76 -9.40 0.96 -8.24
C LEU A 76 -10.46 0.66 -7.17
N ASP A 77 -11.48 1.51 -7.08
CA ASP A 77 -12.60 1.35 -6.16
C ASP A 77 -13.26 -0.02 -6.44
N PRO A 78 -13.17 -0.98 -5.50
CA PRO A 78 -13.80 -2.28 -5.64
C PRO A 78 -15.34 -2.22 -5.55
N GLY A 79 -15.92 -1.03 -5.39
CA GLY A 79 -17.33 -0.77 -5.26
C GLY A 79 -17.84 -0.94 -3.82
N PRO A 80 -19.14 -0.69 -3.57
CA PRO A 80 -19.72 -0.62 -2.22
C PRO A 80 -19.73 -1.96 -1.46
N LYS A 81 -19.31 -3.07 -2.10
CA LYS A 81 -19.28 -4.40 -1.50
C LYS A 81 -18.00 -4.68 -0.72
N ALA A 82 -16.92 -3.95 -0.96
CA ALA A 82 -15.67 -4.13 -0.23
C ALA A 82 -15.67 -3.28 1.04
N VAL A 83 -16.14 -3.87 2.13
CA VAL A 83 -16.22 -3.18 3.42
C VAL A 83 -14.94 -3.37 4.24
N ASN A 84 -14.13 -4.38 3.92
CA ASN A 84 -12.90 -4.69 4.65
C ASN A 84 -11.67 -4.68 3.72
N TYR A 85 -10.53 -4.26 4.28
CA TYR A 85 -9.24 -4.29 3.62
C TYR A 85 -8.13 -4.80 4.56
N SER A 86 -7.12 -5.47 3.99
CA SER A 86 -5.91 -5.89 4.71
C SER A 86 -4.67 -5.63 3.87
N LEU A 87 -3.60 -5.16 4.52
CA LEU A 87 -2.30 -4.90 3.92
C LEU A 87 -1.29 -5.91 4.47
N SER A 88 -0.61 -6.60 3.57
CA SER A 88 0.44 -7.57 3.88
C SER A 88 1.77 -7.15 3.27
N PHE A 89 2.86 -7.48 3.96
CA PHE A 89 4.23 -7.23 3.52
C PHE A 89 4.85 -8.54 3.05
N HIS A 90 5.47 -8.51 1.87
CA HIS A 90 6.20 -9.64 1.31
C HIS A 90 7.64 -9.21 1.03
N SER A 91 8.57 -10.15 1.14
CA SER A 91 9.96 -9.91 0.76
C SER A 91 10.05 -9.49 -0.72
N PRO A 92 10.99 -8.59 -1.07
CA PRO A 92 11.28 -8.32 -2.48
C PRO A 92 11.79 -9.59 -3.17
N GLU A 93 11.41 -9.77 -4.45
CA GLU A 93 11.98 -10.80 -5.34
C GLU A 93 13.41 -10.45 -5.77
#